data_AF-A0A3N0XFT3-F1
#
_entry.id   AF-A0A3N0XFT3-F1
#
_cell.length_a   1.000
_cell.length_b   1.000
_cell.length_c   1.000
_cell.angle_alpha   90.00
_cell.angle_beta   90.00
_cell.angle_gamma   90.00
#
_symmetry.space_group_name_H-M   'P 1'
#
loop_
_entity.id
_entity.type
_entity.pdbx_description
1 polymer ?
#
loop_
_entity_poly.entity_id
_entity_poly.type
_entity_poly.pdbx_seq_one_letter_code
_entity_poly.pdbx_strand_id
1 'polypeptide(L)'
;MASKRPEPQGLRIKDLTFSGVPVRVYEPTAASGEKKRGLVYFHGGGWMFGCIDDYDEVCQYISLKSDTTVVSVGYRLAPEHRYPAHLDDCEVVTRHFLSIAATDFGVDPRRVAVGGDSAGANLAAALCQRLSKTQDGHLPSPCAQVLIYPALQMADFHLPSYQQNHSVPILFRGRAVFFFLQYLNGNTSVSQQVLEGKHVPAELKLRYKKWLDPDNLPPQFRKGARSPLVIANHDADVYHIVKQGLDPEISPLLAEDDVLRLTPAAFILTCEFDVLRDDGILFQKRLKNVGVDVTWEHLSDGFHGIISFFNQGWLTFQSSRRGMDSIFARECKTANSSNRLDYTPHMLHRPDVVMRRKALHRSEGVPKRMLLSHHDVPSSHYLVTLYDESYGRQASSSLPTLRSWHSDKLAWVPERSDHPVQGPPTKFGLAESLRARIEQQRAVVPTLSVYKASYPLHPISAFCHSRHVSMPKRISSSQHPANHSNEDLALKHRPYRQVSSNPARLL
;
A
#
# COMPACT_ATOMS: atom_id res chain seq x y z
N MET A 1 19.14 -23.62 -19.44
CA MET A 1 19.91 -22.55 -18.78
C MET A 1 19.00 -21.34 -18.67
N ALA A 2 18.57 -20.97 -17.47
CA ALA A 2 17.81 -19.73 -17.27
C ALA A 2 18.75 -18.56 -17.55
N SER A 3 18.41 -17.72 -18.53
CA SER A 3 19.12 -16.47 -18.81
C SER A 3 19.14 -15.64 -17.52
N LYS A 4 20.32 -15.45 -16.90
CA LYS A 4 20.49 -14.47 -15.83
C LYS A 4 20.05 -13.13 -16.41
N ARG A 5 19.04 -12.50 -15.78
CA ARG A 5 18.69 -11.11 -16.11
C ARG A 5 19.98 -10.28 -15.97
N PRO A 6 20.28 -9.37 -16.92
CA PRO A 6 21.47 -8.55 -16.83
C PRO A 6 21.43 -7.74 -15.53
N GLU A 7 22.55 -7.70 -14.81
CA GLU A 7 22.65 -6.93 -13.55
C GLU A 7 22.35 -5.45 -13.83
N PRO A 8 21.54 -4.79 -12.99
CA PRO A 8 21.23 -3.38 -13.17
C PRO A 8 22.52 -2.54 -13.10
N GLN A 9 22.64 -1.55 -13.98
CA GLN A 9 23.75 -0.61 -13.91
C GLN A 9 23.75 0.08 -12.52
N GLY A 10 24.89 0.04 -11.84
CA GLY A 10 25.05 0.67 -10.52
C GLY A 10 24.84 -0.26 -9.32
N LEU A 11 24.58 -1.55 -9.54
CA LEU A 11 24.31 -2.51 -8.48
C LEU A 11 25.09 -3.81 -8.69
N ARG A 12 25.61 -4.38 -7.60
CA ARG A 12 26.17 -5.74 -7.56
C ARG A 12 25.22 -6.63 -6.78
N ILE A 13 24.80 -7.74 -7.36
CA ILE A 13 23.84 -8.66 -6.76
C ILE A 13 24.52 -10.00 -6.46
N LYS A 14 24.36 -10.51 -5.24
CA LYS A 14 24.94 -11.80 -4.82
C LYS A 14 23.91 -12.65 -4.09
N ASP A 15 23.81 -13.91 -4.48
CA ASP A 15 23.10 -14.93 -3.71
C ASP A 15 24.07 -15.59 -2.73
N LEU A 16 23.75 -15.53 -1.44
CA LEU A 16 24.57 -16.02 -0.34
C LEU A 16 23.71 -16.83 0.63
N THR A 17 24.35 -17.44 1.63
CA THR A 17 23.67 -18.12 2.74
C THR A 17 24.20 -17.57 4.04
N PHE A 18 23.33 -16.98 4.86
CA PHE A 18 23.69 -16.47 6.19
C PHE A 18 23.08 -17.41 7.24
N SER A 19 23.95 -18.04 8.03
CA SER A 19 23.54 -18.97 9.11
C SER A 19 22.55 -20.07 8.64
N GLY A 20 22.72 -20.57 7.41
CA GLY A 20 21.85 -21.60 6.84
C GLY A 20 20.60 -21.09 6.11
N VAL A 21 20.32 -19.79 6.13
CA VAL A 21 19.17 -19.17 5.45
C VAL A 21 19.64 -18.52 4.13
N PRO A 22 18.96 -18.77 2.99
CA PRO A 22 19.31 -18.13 1.73
C PRO A 22 18.99 -16.63 1.76
N VAL A 23 19.92 -15.82 1.25
CA VAL A 23 19.78 -14.37 1.14
C VAL A 23 20.23 -13.87 -0.22
N ARG A 24 19.65 -12.77 -0.68
CA ARG A 24 20.16 -12.00 -1.83
C ARG A 24 20.61 -10.63 -1.37
N VAL A 25 21.87 -10.29 -1.64
CA VAL A 25 22.48 -9.01 -1.25
C VAL A 25 22.59 -8.10 -2.47
N TYR A 26 22.13 -6.86 -2.32
CA TYR A 26 22.17 -5.80 -3.31
C TYR A 26 23.12 -4.71 -2.82
N GLU A 27 24.24 -4.53 -3.50
CA GLU A 27 25.29 -3.60 -3.12
C GLU A 27 25.41 -2.46 -4.15
N PRO A 28 25.15 -1.19 -3.76
CA PRO A 28 25.41 -0.05 -4.63
C PRO A 28 26.90 0.05 -4.99
N THR A 29 27.21 0.23 -6.27
CA THR A 29 28.59 0.30 -6.77
C THR A 29 29.18 1.71 -6.76
N ALA A 30 28.35 2.74 -6.54
CA ALA A 30 28.83 4.11 -6.40
C ALA A 30 29.80 4.24 -5.22
N ALA A 31 30.95 4.87 -5.46
CA ALA A 31 31.95 5.11 -4.43
C ALA A 31 31.50 6.25 -3.51
N SER A 32 30.94 5.90 -2.35
CA SER A 32 30.81 6.80 -1.21
C SER A 32 32.09 6.72 -0.40
N GLY A 33 32.76 7.86 -0.14
CA GLY A 33 33.89 7.95 0.79
C GLY A 33 33.49 7.72 2.27
N GLU A 34 32.18 7.58 2.56
CA GLU A 34 31.64 7.24 3.88
C GLU A 34 31.23 5.77 3.97
N LYS A 35 31.25 5.20 5.20
CA LYS A 35 30.69 3.87 5.49
C LYS A 35 29.22 3.76 5.07
N LYS A 36 28.89 2.69 4.35
CA LYS A 36 27.58 2.45 3.74
C LYS A 36 26.49 2.16 4.79
N ARG A 37 25.23 2.31 4.38
CA ARG A 37 24.03 1.95 5.17
C ARG A 37 23.62 0.52 4.84
N GLY A 38 22.96 -0.14 5.79
CA GLY A 38 22.41 -1.49 5.58
C GLY A 38 20.90 -1.55 5.82
N LEU A 39 20.23 -2.43 5.10
CA LEU A 39 18.83 -2.80 5.34
C LEU A 39 18.68 -4.31 5.23
N VAL A 40 18.21 -4.97 6.29
CA VAL A 40 17.74 -6.36 6.20
C VAL A 40 16.24 -6.31 5.88
N TYR A 41 15.87 -6.84 4.71
CA TYR A 41 14.52 -6.76 4.17
C TYR A 41 13.80 -8.12 4.25
N PHE A 42 12.64 -8.11 4.90
CA PHE A 42 11.73 -9.24 5.03
C PHE A 42 10.55 -9.02 4.09
N HIS A 43 10.34 -9.94 3.16
CA HIS A 43 9.29 -9.77 2.16
C HIS A 43 7.88 -9.97 2.74
N GLY A 44 6.85 -9.42 2.09
CA GLY A 44 5.46 -9.73 2.39
C GLY A 44 4.99 -11.07 1.83
N GLY A 45 3.67 -11.30 1.85
CA GLY A 45 3.06 -12.53 1.32
C GLY A 45 2.32 -13.39 2.34
N GLY A 46 1.86 -12.79 3.45
CA GLY A 46 1.05 -13.48 4.46
C GLY A 46 1.76 -14.68 5.09
N TRP A 47 3.09 -14.62 5.24
CA TRP A 47 3.96 -15.69 5.74
C TRP A 47 3.95 -16.99 4.91
N MET A 48 3.19 -17.04 3.81
CA MET A 48 2.97 -18.23 2.98
C MET A 48 3.52 -18.09 1.56
N PHE A 49 3.72 -16.86 1.10
CA PHE A 49 4.10 -16.54 -0.27
C PHE A 49 5.28 -15.57 -0.29
N GLY A 50 5.83 -15.40 -1.49
CA GLY A 50 6.98 -14.54 -1.74
C GLY A 50 8.30 -15.31 -1.65
N CYS A 51 9.30 -14.76 -2.31
CA CYS A 51 10.68 -15.22 -2.23
C CYS A 51 11.62 -14.08 -2.64
N ILE A 52 12.93 -14.31 -2.53
CA ILE A 52 13.96 -13.36 -2.95
C ILE A 52 13.87 -12.98 -4.45
N ASP A 53 13.29 -13.84 -5.29
CA ASP A 53 13.08 -13.55 -6.71
C ASP A 53 11.85 -12.66 -6.94
N ASP A 54 10.78 -12.85 -6.18
CA ASP A 54 9.55 -12.03 -6.30
C ASP A 54 9.78 -10.58 -5.86
N TYR A 55 10.73 -10.35 -4.94
CA TYR A 55 11.07 -9.05 -4.37
C TYR A 55 12.34 -8.43 -4.98
N ASP A 56 12.88 -9.03 -6.04
CA ASP A 56 14.11 -8.59 -6.70
C ASP A 56 14.05 -7.12 -7.12
N GLU A 57 13.01 -6.72 -7.84
CA GLU A 57 12.86 -5.34 -8.32
C GLU A 57 12.67 -4.34 -7.18
N VAL A 58 11.93 -4.71 -6.13
CA VAL A 58 11.72 -3.88 -4.94
C VAL A 58 13.06 -3.63 -4.26
N CYS A 59 13.81 -4.67 -3.95
CA CYS A 59 15.10 -4.57 -3.26
C CYS A 59 16.17 -3.83 -4.08
N GLN A 60 16.22 -4.05 -5.40
CA GLN A 60 17.08 -3.28 -6.30
C GLN A 60 16.74 -1.79 -6.26
N TYR A 61 15.46 -1.45 -6.36
CA TYR A 61 15.01 -0.07 -6.34
C TYR A 61 15.37 0.62 -5.03
N ILE A 62 15.11 -0.04 -3.89
CA ILE A 62 15.48 0.45 -2.56
C ILE A 62 16.98 0.73 -2.52
N SER A 63 17.79 -0.28 -2.86
CA SER A 63 19.24 -0.18 -2.80
C SER A 63 19.79 0.97 -3.62
N LEU A 64 19.33 1.12 -4.87
CA LEU A 64 19.74 2.18 -5.80
C LEU A 64 19.29 3.57 -5.35
N LYS A 65 18.06 3.71 -4.84
CA LYS A 65 17.49 5.01 -4.47
C LYS A 65 18.03 5.56 -3.16
N SER A 66 18.28 4.69 -2.18
CA SER A 66 18.80 5.12 -0.87
C SER A 66 20.31 5.01 -0.71
N ASP A 67 21.03 4.44 -1.69
CA ASP A 67 22.47 4.14 -1.58
C ASP A 67 22.75 3.25 -0.35
N THR A 68 21.96 2.17 -0.24
CA THR A 68 21.95 1.24 0.91
C THR A 68 22.23 -0.18 0.44
N THR A 69 23.08 -0.91 1.15
CA THR A 69 23.23 -2.35 0.95
C THR A 69 21.99 -3.06 1.51
N VAL A 70 21.24 -3.75 0.65
CA VAL A 70 20.01 -4.45 1.04
C VAL A 70 20.27 -5.95 1.10
N VAL A 71 19.87 -6.61 2.19
CA VAL A 71 19.89 -8.06 2.36
C VAL A 71 18.46 -8.57 2.36
N SER A 72 18.00 -9.14 1.25
CA SER A 72 16.67 -9.76 1.14
C SER A 72 16.72 -11.18 1.69
N VAL A 73 15.84 -11.47 2.65
CA VAL A 73 15.85 -12.75 3.38
C VAL A 73 14.86 -13.74 2.77
N GLY A 74 15.35 -14.93 2.40
CA GLY A 74 14.51 -16.06 1.97
C GLY A 74 14.12 -16.94 3.16
N TYR A 75 13.36 -16.40 4.11
CA TYR A 75 12.94 -17.13 5.31
C TYR A 75 11.95 -18.25 4.96
N ARG A 76 11.87 -19.28 5.84
CA ARG A 76 10.95 -20.41 5.67
C ARG A 76 9.48 -19.98 5.72
N LEU A 77 8.62 -20.65 4.94
CA LEU A 77 7.20 -20.28 4.78
C LEU A 77 6.23 -21.27 5.44
N ALA A 78 5.04 -20.76 5.78
CA ALA A 78 3.91 -21.55 6.23
C ALA A 78 3.14 -22.11 5.00
N PRO A 79 2.48 -23.27 5.11
CA PRO A 79 2.26 -24.05 6.33
C PRO A 79 3.36 -25.08 6.67
N GLU A 80 4.38 -25.24 5.81
CA GLU A 80 5.47 -26.20 5.99
C GLU A 80 6.27 -25.89 7.26
N HIS A 81 6.53 -24.62 7.50
CA HIS A 81 7.18 -24.09 8.69
C HIS A 81 6.28 -23.01 9.29
N ARG A 82 5.76 -23.24 10.49
CA ARG A 82 4.90 -22.28 11.19
C ARG A 82 5.72 -21.43 12.16
N TYR A 83 5.09 -20.44 12.79
CA TYR A 83 5.70 -19.68 13.88
C TYR A 83 6.37 -20.65 14.90
N PRO A 84 7.61 -20.39 15.35
CA PRO A 84 8.41 -19.17 15.15
C PRO A 84 9.42 -19.19 13.97
N ALA A 85 9.36 -20.17 13.07
CA ALA A 85 10.42 -20.41 12.06
C ALA A 85 10.83 -19.17 11.24
N HIS A 86 9.86 -18.38 10.79
CA HIS A 86 10.09 -17.15 10.03
C HIS A 86 10.91 -16.12 10.81
N LEU A 87 10.52 -15.89 12.06
CA LEU A 87 11.12 -14.89 12.93
C LEU A 87 12.54 -15.32 13.34
N ASP A 88 12.72 -16.62 13.59
CA ASP A 88 14.03 -17.19 13.89
C ASP A 88 15.00 -17.05 12.69
N ASP A 89 14.54 -17.31 11.47
CA ASP A 89 15.33 -17.12 10.25
C ASP A 89 15.71 -15.63 10.07
N CYS A 90 14.76 -14.72 10.29
CA CYS A 90 15.01 -13.28 10.23
C CYS A 90 16.02 -12.83 11.29
N GLU A 91 15.96 -13.38 12.50
CA GLU A 91 16.90 -13.07 13.57
C GLU A 91 18.32 -13.54 13.26
N VAL A 92 18.50 -14.81 12.88
CA VAL A 92 19.84 -15.35 12.61
C VAL A 92 20.50 -14.65 11.43
N VAL A 93 19.72 -14.28 10.40
CA VAL A 93 20.22 -13.51 9.25
C VAL A 93 20.59 -12.09 9.66
N THR A 94 19.76 -11.42 10.47
CA THR A 94 20.05 -10.06 10.93
C THR A 94 21.31 -10.02 11.79
N ARG A 95 21.45 -10.95 12.74
CA ARG A 95 22.65 -11.06 13.59
C ARG A 95 23.89 -11.40 12.77
N HIS A 96 23.78 -12.32 11.81
CA HIS A 96 24.87 -12.66 10.89
C HIS A 96 25.30 -11.45 10.08
N PHE A 97 24.35 -10.72 9.48
CA PHE A 97 24.67 -9.53 8.71
C PHE A 97 25.34 -8.45 9.57
N LEU A 98 24.85 -8.22 10.79
CA LEU A 98 25.45 -7.26 11.72
C LEU A 98 26.91 -7.61 12.07
N SER A 99 27.28 -8.90 12.14
CA SER A 99 28.64 -9.32 12.47
C SER A 99 29.64 -9.14 11.32
N ILE A 100 29.18 -9.25 10.06
CA ILE A 100 30.04 -9.13 8.86
C ILE A 100 29.83 -7.83 8.06
N ALA A 101 28.88 -6.99 8.45
CA ALA A 101 28.49 -5.77 7.73
C ALA A 101 29.70 -4.86 7.42
N ALA A 102 30.58 -4.66 8.40
CA ALA A 102 31.75 -3.79 8.24
C ALA A 102 32.84 -4.42 7.38
N THR A 103 33.16 -5.69 7.60
CA THR A 103 34.29 -6.38 6.97
C THR A 103 34.00 -6.74 5.52
N ASP A 104 32.80 -7.23 5.24
CA ASP A 104 32.48 -7.88 3.97
C ASP A 104 31.73 -6.94 3.02
N PHE A 105 31.00 -5.96 3.57
CA PHE A 105 30.13 -5.06 2.82
C PHE A 105 30.44 -3.57 2.99
N GLY A 106 31.40 -3.20 3.85
CA GLY A 106 31.73 -1.81 4.14
C GLY A 106 30.58 -1.00 4.75
N VAL A 107 29.60 -1.67 5.34
CA VAL A 107 28.42 -1.09 6.01
C VAL A 107 28.76 -0.81 7.47
N ASP A 108 28.39 0.36 8.01
CA ASP A 108 28.47 0.59 9.46
C ASP A 108 27.36 -0.22 10.15
N PRO A 109 27.67 -1.19 11.04
CA PRO A 109 26.65 -2.00 11.72
C PRO A 109 25.66 -1.16 12.53
N ARG A 110 26.04 0.05 12.97
CA ARG A 110 25.17 0.99 13.69
C ARG A 110 24.22 1.78 12.76
N ARG A 111 24.35 1.59 11.44
CA ARG A 111 23.49 2.18 10.39
C ARG A 111 22.74 1.09 9.64
N VAL A 112 22.48 -0.04 10.29
CA VAL A 112 21.66 -1.12 9.75
C VAL A 112 20.24 -0.99 10.25
N ALA A 113 19.29 -0.86 9.34
CA ALA A 113 17.86 -0.95 9.63
C ALA A 113 17.34 -2.37 9.35
N VAL A 114 16.20 -2.71 9.94
CA VAL A 114 15.39 -3.86 9.52
C VAL A 114 14.08 -3.36 8.95
N GLY A 115 13.50 -4.07 8.00
CA GLY A 115 12.25 -3.62 7.41
C GLY A 115 11.59 -4.65 6.53
N GLY A 116 10.37 -4.35 6.12
CA GLY A 116 9.61 -5.23 5.28
C GLY A 116 8.23 -4.67 4.99
N ASP A 117 7.43 -5.46 4.29
CA ASP A 117 6.07 -5.12 3.93
C ASP A 117 5.07 -6.20 4.35
N SER A 118 3.85 -5.80 4.73
CA SER A 118 2.78 -6.72 5.14
C SER A 118 3.24 -7.68 6.26
N ALA A 119 3.29 -8.99 5.99
CA ALA A 119 3.83 -10.02 6.88
C ALA A 119 5.34 -9.84 7.18
N GLY A 120 6.14 -9.34 6.25
CA GLY A 120 7.55 -9.02 6.49
C GLY A 120 7.72 -7.85 7.44
N ALA A 121 6.81 -6.86 7.38
CA ALA A 121 6.77 -5.76 8.34
C ALA A 121 6.35 -6.23 9.75
N ASN A 122 5.47 -7.24 9.85
CA ASN A 122 5.19 -7.91 11.12
C ASN A 122 6.48 -8.51 11.72
N LEU A 123 7.22 -9.27 10.92
CA LEU A 123 8.50 -9.88 11.34
C LEU A 123 9.53 -8.83 11.75
N ALA A 124 9.60 -7.70 11.03
CA ALA A 124 10.49 -6.59 11.39
C ALA A 124 10.15 -5.99 12.76
N ALA A 125 8.87 -5.71 13.01
CA ALA A 125 8.41 -5.16 14.29
C ALA A 125 8.63 -6.17 15.44
N ALA A 126 8.28 -7.44 15.22
CA ALA A 126 8.49 -8.52 16.20
C ALA A 126 9.97 -8.71 16.52
N LEU A 127 10.84 -8.70 15.51
CA LEU A 127 12.29 -8.84 15.69
C LEU A 127 12.87 -7.68 16.50
N CYS A 128 12.49 -6.44 16.22
CA CYS A 128 12.92 -5.29 17.02
C CYS A 128 12.52 -5.42 18.49
N GLN A 129 11.31 -5.90 18.76
CA GLN A 129 10.86 -6.15 20.13
C GLN A 129 11.64 -7.30 20.78
N ARG A 130 11.88 -8.40 20.06
CA ARG A 130 12.66 -9.54 20.56
C ARG A 130 14.10 -9.13 20.91
N LEU A 131 14.77 -8.41 20.01
CA LEU A 131 16.14 -7.91 20.20
C LEU A 131 16.22 -6.89 21.34
N SER A 132 15.19 -6.07 21.55
CA SER A 132 15.15 -5.11 22.67
C SER A 132 15.17 -5.78 24.05
N LYS A 133 14.68 -7.03 24.14
CA LYS A 133 14.67 -7.84 25.37
C LYS A 133 15.98 -8.60 25.58
N THR A 134 16.73 -8.87 24.52
CA THR A 134 18.00 -9.61 24.57
C THR A 134 19.16 -8.61 24.55
N GLN A 135 19.68 -8.27 25.74
CA GLN A 135 20.92 -7.50 25.86
C GLN A 135 22.13 -8.37 25.51
N ASP A 136 22.32 -8.63 24.23
CA ASP A 136 23.48 -9.34 23.72
C ASP A 136 24.54 -8.31 23.31
N GLY A 137 25.30 -7.82 24.30
CA GLY A 137 26.15 -6.62 24.21
C GLY A 137 27.31 -6.67 23.21
N HIS A 138 27.39 -7.70 22.37
CA HIS A 138 28.45 -7.87 21.38
C HIS A 138 28.10 -7.28 20.00
N LEU A 139 26.81 -7.14 19.67
CA LEU A 139 26.34 -6.59 18.40
C LEU A 139 25.42 -5.38 18.63
N PRO A 140 25.51 -4.32 17.80
CA PRO A 140 24.57 -3.21 17.88
C PRO A 140 23.17 -3.64 17.45
N SER A 141 22.14 -3.08 18.08
CA SER A 141 20.76 -3.24 17.63
C SER A 141 20.50 -2.46 16.32
N PRO A 142 19.52 -2.88 15.50
CA PRO A 142 19.12 -2.12 14.33
C PRO A 142 18.76 -0.67 14.67
N CYS A 143 19.18 0.29 13.83
CA CYS A 143 19.00 1.71 14.10
C CYS A 143 17.61 2.25 13.74
N ALA A 144 16.86 1.52 12.91
CA ALA A 144 15.50 1.85 12.51
C ALA A 144 14.71 0.60 12.10
N GLN A 145 13.38 0.70 12.14
CA GLN A 145 12.44 -0.28 11.60
C GLN A 145 11.58 0.35 10.49
N VAL A 146 11.51 -0.28 9.32
CA VAL A 146 10.72 0.19 8.16
C VAL A 146 9.52 -0.74 7.97
N LEU A 147 8.32 -0.25 8.24
CA LEU A 147 7.10 -1.05 8.29
C LEU A 147 6.10 -0.59 7.22
N ILE A 148 5.99 -1.34 6.14
CA ILE A 148 5.13 -1.01 5.02
C ILE A 148 3.81 -1.80 5.16
N TYR A 149 2.68 -1.09 5.33
CA TYR A 149 1.32 -1.60 5.58
C TYR A 149 1.27 -2.86 6.49
N PRO A 150 1.81 -2.76 7.71
CA PRO A 150 2.13 -3.93 8.52
C PRO A 150 0.90 -4.64 9.10
N ALA A 151 0.94 -5.98 9.15
CA ALA A 151 -0.04 -6.79 9.89
C ALA A 151 0.42 -6.89 11.35
N LEU A 152 -0.28 -6.28 12.33
CA LEU A 152 0.31 -6.12 13.66
C LEU A 152 -0.51 -6.68 14.82
N GLN A 153 -1.73 -7.18 14.58
CA GLN A 153 -2.53 -7.78 15.64
C GLN A 153 -3.56 -8.80 15.15
N MET A 154 -3.82 -9.79 16.00
CA MET A 154 -4.91 -10.76 15.86
C MET A 154 -6.03 -10.55 16.88
N ALA A 155 -6.03 -9.50 17.69
CA ALA A 155 -6.97 -9.31 18.79
C ALA A 155 -8.34 -8.77 18.36
N ASP A 156 -8.39 -7.87 17.38
CA ASP A 156 -9.61 -7.21 16.94
C ASP A 156 -9.66 -7.04 15.42
N PHE A 157 -10.39 -7.94 14.76
CA PHE A 157 -10.70 -7.85 13.33
C PHE A 157 -11.94 -6.99 13.05
N HIS A 158 -12.42 -6.19 14.00
CA HIS A 158 -13.54 -5.25 13.84
C HIS A 158 -13.10 -3.79 13.86
N LEU A 159 -11.79 -3.48 13.84
CA LEU A 159 -11.36 -2.09 13.64
C LEU A 159 -12.00 -1.50 12.35
N PRO A 160 -12.23 -0.17 12.30
CA PRO A 160 -12.89 0.47 11.17
C PRO A 160 -12.35 0.06 9.80
N SER A 161 -11.04 -0.08 9.62
CA SER A 161 -10.43 -0.52 8.35
C SER A 161 -10.81 -1.94 7.95
N TYR A 162 -10.85 -2.90 8.88
CA TYR A 162 -11.28 -4.27 8.58
C TYR A 162 -12.74 -4.34 8.13
N GLN A 163 -13.58 -3.41 8.60
CA GLN A 163 -14.99 -3.31 8.20
C GLN A 163 -15.16 -2.56 6.88
N GLN A 164 -14.53 -1.40 6.73
CA GLN A 164 -14.61 -0.56 5.52
C GLN A 164 -14.04 -1.28 4.30
N ASN A 165 -12.90 -1.96 4.47
CA ASN A 165 -12.13 -2.59 3.40
C ASN A 165 -12.37 -4.11 3.33
N HIS A 166 -13.49 -4.61 3.89
CA HIS A 166 -13.72 -6.04 4.12
C HIS A 166 -13.70 -6.92 2.85
N SER A 167 -13.82 -6.32 1.66
CA SER A 167 -13.83 -7.00 0.35
C SER A 167 -12.90 -6.35 -0.69
N VAL A 168 -11.93 -5.55 -0.26
CA VAL A 168 -10.95 -4.96 -1.18
C VAL A 168 -10.08 -6.08 -1.80
N PRO A 169 -9.75 -6.02 -3.11
CA PRO A 169 -8.86 -6.98 -3.75
C PRO A 169 -7.47 -7.10 -3.09
N ILE A 170 -6.77 -8.21 -3.36
CA ILE A 170 -5.50 -8.62 -2.74
C ILE A 170 -5.67 -9.10 -1.28
N LEU A 171 -6.08 -8.21 -0.37
CA LEU A 171 -6.26 -8.53 1.04
C LEU A 171 -7.63 -8.08 1.55
N PHE A 172 -8.52 -9.06 1.71
CA PHE A 172 -9.83 -8.88 2.35
C PHE A 172 -9.81 -9.48 3.77
N ARG A 173 -10.78 -9.08 4.60
CA ARG A 173 -10.81 -9.37 6.05
C ARG A 173 -10.64 -10.86 6.39
N GLY A 174 -11.39 -11.74 5.71
CA GLY A 174 -11.28 -13.19 5.91
C GLY A 174 -9.92 -13.76 5.53
N ARG A 175 -9.25 -13.17 4.53
CA ARG A 175 -7.92 -13.60 4.09
C ARG A 175 -6.84 -13.25 5.11
N ALA A 176 -6.94 -12.09 5.77
CA ALA A 176 -6.04 -11.73 6.86
C ALA A 176 -6.09 -12.77 7.99
N VAL A 177 -7.29 -13.15 8.43
CA VAL A 177 -7.49 -14.19 9.45
C VAL A 177 -6.93 -15.54 8.99
N PHE A 178 -7.19 -15.94 7.73
CA PHE A 178 -6.63 -17.16 7.17
C PHE A 178 -5.10 -17.19 7.24
N PHE A 179 -4.42 -16.10 6.85
CA PHE A 179 -2.95 -16.01 6.90
C PHE A 179 -2.40 -16.10 8.31
N PHE A 180 -3.00 -15.37 9.25
CA PHE A 180 -2.61 -15.44 10.66
C PHE A 180 -2.77 -16.87 11.23
N LEU A 181 -3.86 -17.56 10.92
CA LEU A 181 -4.08 -18.94 11.39
C LEU A 181 -3.09 -19.93 10.76
N GLN A 182 -2.77 -19.77 9.47
CA GLN A 182 -1.77 -20.60 8.80
C GLN A 182 -0.36 -20.38 9.37
N TYR A 183 0.00 -19.12 9.61
CA TYR A 183 1.25 -18.74 10.27
C TYR A 183 1.35 -19.31 11.69
N LEU A 184 0.26 -19.25 12.46
CA LEU A 184 0.22 -19.68 13.84
C LEU A 184 0.32 -21.20 14.01
N ASN A 185 -0.71 -21.93 13.58
CA ASN A 185 -0.85 -23.37 13.87
C ASN A 185 -1.50 -24.17 12.72
N GLY A 186 -1.89 -23.51 11.63
CA GLY A 186 -2.57 -24.14 10.49
C GLY A 186 -4.06 -24.43 10.69
N ASN A 187 -4.62 -24.15 11.87
CA ASN A 187 -5.99 -24.50 12.19
C ASN A 187 -6.98 -23.42 11.69
N THR A 188 -7.37 -23.54 10.42
CA THR A 188 -8.31 -22.61 9.77
C THR A 188 -9.79 -22.93 10.06
N SER A 189 -10.09 -24.02 10.77
CA SER A 189 -11.48 -24.40 11.11
C SER A 189 -12.18 -23.39 12.02
N VAL A 190 -11.40 -22.59 12.76
CA VAL A 190 -11.90 -21.55 13.68
C VAL A 190 -11.98 -20.16 13.05
N SER A 191 -11.77 -20.03 11.73
CA SER A 191 -11.70 -18.73 11.04
C SER A 191 -12.93 -17.86 11.29
N GLN A 192 -14.12 -18.47 11.28
CA GLN A 192 -15.37 -17.74 11.48
C GLN A 192 -15.48 -17.20 12.91
N GLN A 193 -15.14 -18.00 13.91
CA GLN A 193 -15.16 -17.61 15.32
C GLN A 193 -14.13 -16.51 15.61
N VAL A 194 -12.96 -16.56 14.96
CA VAL A 194 -11.93 -15.52 15.05
C VAL A 194 -12.40 -14.21 14.39
N LEU A 195 -13.04 -14.29 13.22
CA LEU A 195 -13.66 -13.13 12.57
C LEU A 195 -14.77 -12.51 13.42
N GLU A 196 -15.53 -13.32 14.14
CA GLU A 196 -16.55 -12.89 15.10
C GLU A 196 -15.95 -12.38 16.42
N GLY A 197 -14.63 -12.48 16.63
CA GLY A 197 -13.95 -12.01 17.83
C GLY A 197 -14.24 -12.86 19.08
N LYS A 198 -14.63 -14.12 18.91
CA LYS A 198 -14.91 -15.06 20.02
C LYS A 198 -13.65 -15.56 20.71
N HIS A 199 -12.51 -15.48 20.03
CA HIS A 199 -11.22 -15.96 20.48
C HIS A 199 -10.53 -15.08 21.53
N VAL A 200 -11.06 -13.90 21.86
CA VAL A 200 -10.47 -13.01 22.88
C VAL A 200 -11.41 -12.91 24.09
N PRO A 201 -10.98 -13.32 25.30
CA PRO A 201 -11.72 -13.13 26.55
C PRO A 201 -12.06 -11.65 26.81
N ALA A 202 -13.13 -11.40 27.58
CA ALA A 202 -13.58 -10.04 27.89
C ALA A 202 -12.51 -9.22 28.65
N GLU A 203 -11.76 -9.89 29.53
CA GLU A 203 -10.69 -9.30 30.33
C GLU A 203 -9.55 -8.81 29.44
N LEU A 204 -9.17 -9.60 28.43
CA LEU A 204 -8.14 -9.21 27.46
C LEU A 204 -8.64 -8.14 26.49
N LYS A 205 -9.92 -8.20 26.05
CA LYS A 205 -10.53 -7.11 25.27
C LYS A 205 -10.46 -5.79 26.04
N LEU A 206 -10.77 -5.80 27.34
CA LEU A 206 -10.67 -4.61 28.20
C LEU A 206 -9.23 -4.14 28.34
N ARG A 207 -8.27 -5.06 28.54
CA ARG A 207 -6.84 -4.73 28.60
C ARG A 207 -6.33 -4.10 27.31
N TYR A 208 -6.74 -4.61 26.15
CA TYR A 208 -6.29 -4.11 24.85
C TYR A 208 -7.07 -2.89 24.37
N LYS A 209 -8.23 -2.59 24.97
CA LYS A 209 -9.02 -1.41 24.66
C LYS A 209 -8.19 -0.12 24.68
N LYS A 210 -7.31 0.08 25.68
CA LYS A 210 -6.43 1.26 25.74
C LYS A 210 -5.60 1.49 24.47
N TRP A 211 -5.35 0.44 23.68
CA TRP A 211 -4.55 0.47 22.46
C TRP A 211 -5.39 0.35 21.19
N LEU A 212 -6.38 -0.54 21.18
CA LEU A 212 -7.18 -0.90 20.02
C LEU A 212 -8.50 -0.13 19.89
N ASP A 213 -8.84 0.75 20.84
CA ASP A 213 -10.08 1.53 20.73
C ASP A 213 -10.07 2.41 19.46
N PRO A 214 -11.13 2.40 18.64
CA PRO A 214 -11.24 3.29 17.48
C PRO A 214 -11.10 4.79 17.81
N ASP A 215 -11.36 5.21 19.05
CA ASP A 215 -11.10 6.58 19.50
C ASP A 215 -9.62 6.94 19.47
N ASN A 216 -8.74 5.93 19.44
CA ASN A 216 -7.32 6.16 19.25
C ASN A 216 -6.95 6.56 17.83
N LEU A 217 -7.80 6.32 16.83
CA LEU A 217 -7.57 6.71 15.45
C LEU A 217 -7.80 8.22 15.25
N PRO A 218 -7.15 8.86 14.27
CA PRO A 218 -7.50 10.21 13.82
C PRO A 218 -8.98 10.29 13.38
N PRO A 219 -9.69 11.43 13.60
CA PRO A 219 -11.13 11.54 13.36
C PRO A 219 -11.60 11.12 11.96
N GLN A 220 -10.78 11.35 10.94
CA GLN A 220 -11.10 10.98 9.55
C GLN A 220 -11.23 9.47 9.34
N PHE A 221 -10.52 8.64 10.12
CA PHE A 221 -10.53 7.17 9.99
C PHE A 221 -11.60 6.50 10.86
N ARG A 222 -12.25 7.25 11.76
CA ARG A 222 -13.33 6.73 12.63
C ARG A 222 -14.66 6.56 11.90
N LYS A 223 -14.85 7.22 10.75
CA LYS A 223 -16.13 7.24 10.00
C LYS A 223 -16.48 5.83 9.52
N GLY A 224 -17.67 5.33 9.88
CA GLY A 224 -18.09 3.98 9.49
C GLY A 224 -17.74 2.89 10.51
N ALA A 225 -17.25 3.25 11.70
CA ALA A 225 -17.33 2.41 12.90
C ALA A 225 -18.81 2.17 13.27
N ARG A 226 -19.53 1.36 12.47
CA ARG A 226 -20.91 0.95 12.73
C ARG A 226 -20.94 -0.51 13.13
N SER A 227 -20.63 -0.74 14.40
CA SER A 227 -21.53 -1.41 15.33
C SER A 227 -20.95 -1.23 16.74
N PRO A 228 -21.79 -1.11 17.80
CA PRO A 228 -21.28 -1.26 19.16
C PRO A 228 -20.51 -2.58 19.22
N LEU A 229 -19.39 -2.60 19.96
CA LEU A 229 -18.67 -3.83 20.33
C LEU A 229 -19.69 -4.94 20.52
N VAL A 230 -19.86 -5.81 19.52
CA VAL A 230 -20.54 -7.08 19.76
C VAL A 230 -19.53 -7.79 20.62
N ILE A 231 -19.74 -7.73 21.93
CA ILE A 231 -19.04 -8.60 22.86
C ILE A 231 -19.57 -9.99 22.51
N ALA A 232 -19.01 -10.56 21.44
CA ALA A 232 -19.30 -11.92 21.07
C ALA A 232 -18.97 -12.77 22.29
N ASN A 233 -19.90 -13.67 22.65
CA ASN A 233 -19.67 -14.61 23.73
C ASN A 233 -18.34 -15.31 23.47
N HIS A 234 -17.45 -15.19 24.44
CA HIS A 234 -16.13 -15.77 24.38
C HIS A 234 -16.25 -17.29 24.21
N ASP A 235 -15.47 -17.84 23.29
CA ASP A 235 -15.34 -19.27 23.06
C ASP A 235 -13.97 -19.71 23.58
N ALA A 236 -13.99 -20.43 24.70
CA ALA A 236 -12.77 -20.86 25.40
C ALA A 236 -11.95 -21.85 24.56
N ASP A 237 -12.60 -22.73 23.79
CA ASP A 237 -11.91 -23.70 22.94
C ASP A 237 -11.19 -22.99 21.79
N VAL A 238 -11.87 -22.03 21.16
CA VAL A 238 -11.26 -21.20 20.12
C VAL A 238 -10.08 -20.40 20.68
N TYR A 239 -10.22 -19.81 21.87
CA TYR A 239 -9.10 -19.12 22.51
C TYR A 239 -7.93 -20.07 22.80
N HIS A 240 -8.17 -21.27 23.33
CA HIS A 240 -7.10 -22.23 23.56
C HIS A 240 -6.34 -22.60 22.28
N ILE A 241 -7.04 -22.67 21.14
CA ILE A 241 -6.43 -22.91 19.82
C ILE A 241 -5.55 -21.73 19.40
N VAL A 242 -5.98 -20.48 19.58
CA VAL A 242 -5.32 -19.31 18.97
C VAL A 242 -4.67 -18.32 19.95
N LYS A 243 -4.65 -18.59 21.26
CA LYS A 243 -4.16 -17.65 22.29
C LYS A 243 -2.74 -17.17 22.04
N GLN A 244 -1.88 -17.99 21.44
CA GLN A 244 -0.51 -17.61 21.07
C GLN A 244 -0.49 -16.53 19.98
N GLY A 245 -1.53 -16.41 19.16
CA GLY A 245 -1.71 -15.29 18.23
C GLY A 245 -1.78 -13.91 18.90
N LEU A 246 -2.07 -13.86 20.21
CA LEU A 246 -2.06 -12.64 21.01
C LEU A 246 -0.68 -12.32 21.62
N ASP A 247 0.32 -13.18 21.41
CA ASP A 247 1.71 -12.92 21.82
C ASP A 247 2.28 -11.74 21.01
N PRO A 248 3.00 -10.79 21.63
CA PRO A 248 3.70 -9.71 20.93
C PRO A 248 4.61 -10.14 19.76
N GLU A 249 5.13 -11.37 19.74
CA GLU A 249 5.92 -11.84 18.59
C GLU A 249 5.08 -12.15 17.34
N ILE A 250 3.77 -12.34 17.48
CA ILE A 250 2.81 -12.51 16.36
C ILE A 250 1.96 -11.26 16.19
N SER A 251 1.61 -10.60 17.29
CA SER A 251 0.86 -9.36 17.35
C SER A 251 1.70 -8.23 17.97
N PRO A 252 2.72 -7.68 17.27
CA PRO A 252 3.62 -6.65 17.83
C PRO A 252 2.91 -5.42 18.37
N LEU A 253 1.71 -5.11 17.88
CA LEU A 253 0.92 -4.01 18.40
C LEU A 253 0.48 -4.25 19.84
N LEU A 254 0.44 -5.48 20.35
CA LEU A 254 0.00 -5.82 21.71
C LEU A 254 1.14 -5.83 22.74
N ALA A 255 2.38 -5.53 22.34
CA ALA A 255 3.51 -5.41 23.27
C ALA A 255 3.24 -4.38 24.37
N GLU A 256 3.84 -4.55 25.53
CA GLU A 256 3.77 -3.54 26.59
C GLU A 256 4.64 -2.32 26.27
N ASP A 257 4.32 -1.19 26.90
CA ASP A 257 4.94 0.11 26.61
C ASP A 257 6.44 0.17 26.96
N ASP A 258 6.88 -0.64 27.94
CA ASP A 258 8.28 -0.81 28.33
C ASP A 258 9.11 -1.44 27.21
N VAL A 259 8.57 -2.45 26.54
CA VAL A 259 9.20 -3.08 25.36
C VAL A 259 9.23 -2.11 24.19
N LEU A 260 8.10 -1.45 23.89
CA LEU A 260 8.01 -0.54 22.75
C LEU A 260 8.99 0.63 22.85
N ARG A 261 9.19 1.19 24.06
CA ARG A 261 10.14 2.28 24.31
C ARG A 261 11.59 1.93 23.94
N LEU A 262 11.94 0.65 23.95
CA LEU A 262 13.28 0.16 23.65
C LEU A 262 13.47 -0.18 22.15
N THR A 263 12.41 -0.10 21.34
CA THR A 263 12.51 -0.35 19.90
C THR A 263 13.09 0.86 19.16
N PRO A 264 13.76 0.67 18.00
CA PRO A 264 14.37 1.77 17.27
C PRO A 264 13.34 2.65 16.58
N ALA A 265 13.79 3.80 16.07
CA ALA A 265 12.97 4.73 15.30
C ALA A 265 12.22 4.01 14.16
N ALA A 266 10.98 4.40 13.91
CA ALA A 266 10.12 3.72 12.96
C ALA A 266 9.73 4.61 11.78
N PHE A 267 9.80 4.04 10.58
CA PHE A 267 9.05 4.54 9.43
C PHE A 267 7.85 3.61 9.21
N ILE A 268 6.64 4.17 9.14
CA ILE A 268 5.41 3.41 8.92
C ILE A 268 4.69 3.96 7.70
N LEU A 269 4.38 3.10 6.72
CA LEU A 269 3.50 3.44 5.61
C LEU A 269 2.17 2.71 5.77
N THR A 270 1.05 3.41 5.63
CA THR A 270 -0.28 2.80 5.58
C THR A 270 -1.01 3.15 4.29
N CYS A 271 -2.00 2.34 3.92
CA CYS A 271 -2.80 2.51 2.70
C CYS A 271 -4.27 2.69 3.07
N GLU A 272 -5.01 3.53 2.33
CA GLU A 272 -6.42 3.80 2.63
C GLU A 272 -7.31 2.58 2.38
N PHE A 273 -7.12 1.91 1.24
CA PHE A 273 -7.88 0.72 0.85
C PHE A 273 -7.18 -0.56 1.32
N ASP A 274 -7.00 -0.69 2.63
CA ASP A 274 -6.35 -1.82 3.29
C ASP A 274 -7.06 -2.19 4.59
N VAL A 275 -7.30 -3.47 4.83
CA VAL A 275 -7.85 -3.95 6.11
C VAL A 275 -6.90 -3.73 7.28
N LEU A 276 -5.58 -3.71 7.02
CA LEU A 276 -4.52 -3.49 8.01
C LEU A 276 -4.21 -2.01 8.26
N ARG A 277 -4.93 -1.07 7.63
CA ARG A 277 -4.68 0.37 7.79
C ARG A 277 -4.63 0.78 9.26
N ASP A 278 -5.63 0.37 10.03
CA ASP A 278 -5.76 0.79 11.42
C ASP A 278 -4.71 0.14 12.33
N ASP A 279 -4.23 -1.07 12.02
CA ASP A 279 -3.09 -1.70 12.71
C ASP A 279 -1.87 -0.77 12.69
N GLY A 280 -1.47 -0.31 11.49
CA GLY A 280 -0.33 0.60 11.33
C GLY A 280 -0.52 1.96 12.02
N ILE A 281 -1.71 2.56 11.91
CA ILE A 281 -2.02 3.86 12.53
C ILE A 281 -1.99 3.77 14.06
N LEU A 282 -2.59 2.73 14.64
CA LEU A 282 -2.61 2.52 16.08
C LEU A 282 -1.20 2.26 16.60
N PHE A 283 -0.40 1.43 15.90
CA PHE A 283 0.98 1.16 16.28
C PHE A 283 1.86 2.41 16.23
N GLN A 284 1.73 3.22 15.17
CA GLN A 284 2.36 4.52 15.04
C GLN A 284 2.07 5.42 16.25
N LYS A 285 0.80 5.49 16.67
CA LYS A 285 0.40 6.30 17.83
C LYS A 285 1.01 5.74 19.12
N ARG A 286 1.01 4.42 19.31
CA ARG A 286 1.63 3.77 20.47
C ARG A 286 3.11 4.09 20.59
N LEU A 287 3.88 3.92 19.50
CA LEU A 287 5.30 4.24 19.47
C LEU A 287 5.57 5.71 19.84
N LYS A 288 4.80 6.65 19.27
CA LYS A 288 4.94 8.08 19.63
C LYS A 288 4.61 8.34 21.10
N ASN A 289 3.57 7.71 21.66
CA ASN A 289 3.19 7.88 23.06
C ASN A 289 4.27 7.42 24.04
N VAL A 290 5.08 6.43 23.67
CA VAL A 290 6.21 5.94 24.47
C VAL A 290 7.53 6.66 24.14
N GLY A 291 7.51 7.66 23.27
CA GLY A 291 8.67 8.50 22.95
C GLY A 291 9.61 7.96 21.87
N VAL A 292 9.19 6.94 21.10
CA VAL A 292 9.93 6.49 19.91
C VAL A 292 9.73 7.49 18.78
N ASP A 293 10.79 7.81 18.04
CA ASP A 293 10.70 8.64 16.84
C ASP A 293 9.97 7.88 15.73
N VAL A 294 8.93 8.50 15.16
CA VAL A 294 8.09 7.86 14.14
C VAL A 294 7.77 8.81 13.00
N THR A 295 8.22 8.44 11.81
CA THR A 295 7.76 8.99 10.55
C THR A 295 6.60 8.15 10.04
N TRP A 296 5.48 8.79 9.68
CA TRP A 296 4.30 8.10 9.20
C TRP A 296 3.82 8.72 7.89
N GLU A 297 3.67 7.87 6.88
CA GLU A 297 3.16 8.21 5.56
C GLU A 297 1.87 7.43 5.29
N HIS A 298 0.87 8.09 4.72
CA HIS A 298 -0.41 7.48 4.41
C HIS A 298 -0.78 7.69 2.94
N LEU A 299 -0.91 6.58 2.20
CA LEU A 299 -1.32 6.60 0.80
C LEU A 299 -2.86 6.59 0.70
N SER A 300 -3.44 7.77 0.49
CA SER A 300 -4.90 7.96 0.37
C SER A 300 -5.56 7.23 -0.79
N ASP A 301 -4.77 6.85 -1.80
CA ASP A 301 -5.13 6.09 -3.00
C ASP A 301 -4.37 4.75 -3.06
N GLY A 302 -3.80 4.32 -1.93
CA GLY A 302 -3.06 3.08 -1.80
C GLY A 302 -3.96 1.90 -1.43
N PHE A 303 -3.53 0.70 -1.81
CA PHE A 303 -4.15 -0.57 -1.43
C PHE A 303 -3.08 -1.55 -0.92
N HIS A 304 -3.48 -2.66 -0.30
CA HIS A 304 -2.52 -3.61 0.26
C HIS A 304 -1.60 -4.23 -0.82
N GLY A 305 -0.29 -4.27 -0.57
CA GLY A 305 0.69 -4.80 -1.54
C GLY A 305 1.04 -3.84 -2.68
N ILE A 306 0.62 -2.57 -2.60
CA ILE A 306 0.80 -1.61 -3.68
C ILE A 306 2.27 -1.38 -4.07
N ILE A 307 3.24 -1.59 -3.17
CA ILE A 307 4.65 -1.35 -3.51
C ILE A 307 5.14 -2.25 -4.63
N SER A 308 4.60 -3.47 -4.80
CA SER A 308 5.00 -4.38 -5.89
C SER A 308 4.60 -3.86 -7.27
N PHE A 309 3.75 -2.83 -7.33
CA PHE A 309 3.23 -2.22 -8.56
C PHE A 309 3.90 -0.88 -8.88
N PHE A 310 5.13 -0.64 -8.43
CA PHE A 310 5.88 0.60 -8.71
C PHE A 310 6.52 0.64 -10.11
N ASN A 311 6.68 -0.52 -10.75
CA ASN A 311 7.36 -0.65 -12.05
C ASN A 311 6.82 -1.82 -12.89
N GLN A 312 5.50 -1.97 -12.99
CA GLN A 312 4.84 -3.09 -13.68
C GLN A 312 4.25 -2.69 -15.05
N GLY A 313 4.90 -1.76 -15.74
CA GLY A 313 4.42 -1.24 -17.03
C GLY A 313 3.04 -0.60 -16.89
N TRP A 314 2.04 -1.10 -17.62
CA TRP A 314 0.66 -0.60 -17.58
C TRP A 314 -0.07 -0.85 -16.24
N LEU A 315 0.46 -1.74 -15.39
CA LEU A 315 -0.01 -1.95 -14.01
C LEU A 315 0.70 -1.06 -12.99
N THR A 316 1.47 -0.06 -13.43
CA THR A 316 2.14 0.88 -12.53
C THR A 316 1.17 1.91 -11.98
N PHE A 317 1.08 2.02 -10.66
CA PHE A 317 0.31 3.07 -10.00
C PHE A 317 1.20 4.27 -9.64
N GLN A 318 0.66 5.49 -9.66
CA GLN A 318 1.46 6.65 -9.20
C GLN A 318 1.70 6.61 -7.69
N SER A 319 0.73 6.08 -6.93
CA SER A 319 0.81 5.91 -5.48
C SER A 319 1.83 4.87 -5.05
N SER A 320 2.05 3.80 -5.81
CA SER A 320 3.12 2.84 -5.53
C SER A 320 4.50 3.50 -5.62
N ARG A 321 4.73 4.31 -6.65
CA ARG A 321 5.99 5.07 -6.81
C ARG A 321 6.17 6.12 -5.72
N ARG A 322 5.12 6.89 -5.38
CA ARG A 322 5.15 7.82 -4.23
C ARG A 322 5.47 7.12 -2.92
N GLY A 323 4.87 5.95 -2.67
CA GLY A 323 5.15 5.12 -1.52
C GLY A 323 6.62 4.71 -1.46
N MET A 324 7.13 4.12 -2.55
CA MET A 324 8.53 3.71 -2.66
C MET A 324 9.51 4.87 -2.49
N ASP A 325 9.24 6.03 -3.12
CA ASP A 325 10.04 7.24 -2.97
C ASP A 325 9.99 7.77 -1.52
N SER A 326 8.83 7.74 -0.84
CA SER A 326 8.70 8.24 0.53
C SER A 326 9.51 7.45 1.57
N ILE A 327 9.68 6.14 1.35
CA ILE A 327 10.39 5.27 2.30
C ILE A 327 11.91 5.53 2.24
N PHE A 328 12.43 5.82 1.04
CA PHE A 328 13.87 5.72 0.75
C PHE A 328 14.46 6.95 0.05
N ALA A 329 13.68 8.02 -0.13
CA ALA A 329 14.21 9.28 -0.64
C ALA A 329 15.28 9.83 0.31
N ARG A 330 16.45 10.14 -0.26
CA ARG A 330 17.39 11.10 0.32
C ARG A 330 16.67 12.44 0.44
N GLU A 331 16.01 12.71 1.56
CA GLU A 331 15.82 14.11 1.92
C GLU A 331 17.23 14.70 2.08
N CYS A 332 17.59 15.56 1.14
CA CYS A 332 18.68 16.48 1.36
C CYS A 332 18.25 17.35 2.54
N LYS A 333 18.72 17.04 3.76
CA LYS A 333 18.71 17.96 4.90
C LYS A 333 19.66 19.15 4.66
N THR A 334 19.72 19.67 3.44
CA THR A 334 20.08 21.06 3.21
C THR A 334 18.78 21.84 3.26
N ALA A 335 18.48 22.35 4.45
CA ALA A 335 17.56 23.47 4.58
C ALA A 335 18.10 24.62 3.71
N ASN A 336 17.65 24.68 2.46
CA ASN A 336 17.91 25.79 1.54
C ASN A 336 16.67 26.03 0.68
N SER A 337 15.55 26.30 1.33
CA SER A 337 14.58 27.31 0.86
C SER A 337 13.55 27.51 1.96
N SER A 338 13.33 28.76 2.35
CA SER A 338 12.30 29.20 3.29
C SER A 338 10.85 28.96 2.83
N ASN A 339 10.60 28.30 1.69
CA ASN A 339 9.26 28.12 1.11
C ASN A 339 9.03 26.72 0.49
N ARG A 340 8.96 25.66 1.30
CA ARG A 340 8.54 24.32 0.82
C ARG A 340 7.37 23.72 1.62
N LEU A 341 6.40 24.54 2.01
CA LEU A 341 5.13 24.07 2.59
C LEU A 341 3.93 24.14 1.63
N ASP A 342 4.08 24.56 0.37
CA ASP A 342 2.93 24.90 -0.46
C ASP A 342 2.70 23.99 -1.68
N TYR A 343 2.98 22.69 -1.59
CA TYR A 343 2.58 21.77 -2.67
C TYR A 343 2.13 20.39 -2.17
N THR A 344 0.88 20.31 -1.74
CA THR A 344 0.09 19.08 -1.84
C THR A 344 -0.52 18.99 -3.25
N PRO A 345 -0.34 17.88 -4.00
CA PRO A 345 -1.05 17.69 -5.25
C PRO A 345 -2.54 17.42 -4.97
N HIS A 346 -3.36 18.47 -4.94
CA HIS A 346 -4.81 18.35 -4.83
C HIS A 346 -5.44 18.47 -6.21
N MET A 347 -5.80 17.34 -6.82
CA MET A 347 -6.52 17.23 -8.10
C MET A 347 -7.92 17.89 -8.11
N LEU A 348 -8.40 18.50 -7.01
CA LEU A 348 -9.77 19.04 -6.90
C LEU A 348 -9.87 20.45 -6.27
N HIS A 349 -8.78 21.21 -6.17
CA HIS A 349 -8.84 22.61 -5.75
C HIS A 349 -8.10 23.51 -6.75
N ARG A 350 -8.86 24.30 -7.53
CA ARG A 350 -8.29 25.44 -8.25
C ARG A 350 -8.21 26.61 -7.27
N PRO A 351 -7.03 27.13 -6.91
CA PRO A 351 -6.97 28.37 -6.14
C PRO A 351 -7.57 29.50 -6.99
N ASP A 352 -8.51 30.21 -6.39
CA ASP A 352 -9.21 31.37 -6.96
C ASP A 352 -8.19 32.36 -7.56
N VAL A 353 -8.52 32.91 -8.73
CA VAL A 353 -7.75 33.94 -9.44
C VAL A 353 -7.38 35.10 -8.51
N VAL A 354 -8.24 35.42 -7.54
CA VAL A 354 -8.01 36.48 -6.54
C VAL A 354 -6.85 36.14 -5.60
N MET A 355 -6.68 34.87 -5.21
CA MET A 355 -5.56 34.41 -4.35
C MET A 355 -4.23 34.47 -5.11
N ARG A 356 -4.21 34.06 -6.39
CA ARG A 356 -3.01 34.20 -7.23
C ARG A 356 -2.62 35.66 -7.44
N ARG A 357 -3.62 36.52 -7.68
CA ARG A 357 -3.39 37.96 -7.89
C ARG A 357 -2.85 38.62 -6.62
N LYS A 358 -3.40 38.29 -5.43
CA LYS A 358 -2.87 38.77 -4.14
C LYS A 358 -1.45 38.26 -3.85
N ALA A 359 -1.10 37.04 -4.25
CA ALA A 359 0.26 36.52 -4.12
C ALA A 359 1.24 37.22 -5.07
N LEU A 360 0.83 37.46 -6.32
CA LEU A 360 1.60 38.22 -7.32
C LEU A 360 1.82 39.69 -6.94
N HIS A 361 0.87 40.31 -6.24
CA HIS A 361 1.03 41.67 -5.71
C HIS A 361 1.95 41.73 -4.47
N ARG A 362 2.26 40.60 -3.82
CA ARG A 362 3.16 40.54 -2.66
C ARG A 362 4.63 40.29 -3.03
N SER A 363 4.91 39.87 -4.25
CA SER A 363 6.28 39.72 -4.76
C SER A 363 6.62 40.91 -5.67
N GLU A 364 7.22 41.95 -5.11
CA GLU A 364 7.74 43.05 -5.91
C GLU A 364 8.89 42.58 -6.81
N GLY A 365 8.81 42.91 -8.10
CA GLY A 365 9.96 42.97 -9.00
C GLY A 365 10.14 41.80 -9.97
N VAL A 366 9.35 41.73 -11.04
CA VAL A 366 9.78 41.05 -12.28
C VAL A 366 9.76 42.06 -13.44
N PRO A 367 10.88 42.29 -14.15
CA PRO A 367 10.97 43.30 -15.21
C PRO A 367 10.10 42.98 -16.43
N LYS A 368 9.56 44.06 -17.02
CA LYS A 368 8.62 44.09 -18.16
C LYS A 368 9.06 43.36 -19.43
N ARG A 369 10.34 42.98 -19.55
CA ARG A 369 10.92 42.30 -20.72
C ARG A 369 10.56 40.81 -20.83
N MET A 370 10.16 40.16 -19.73
CA MET A 370 9.68 38.77 -19.78
C MET A 370 8.23 38.62 -20.27
N LEU A 371 7.51 39.73 -20.50
CA LEU A 371 6.08 39.70 -20.82
C LEU A 371 5.75 39.39 -22.30
N LEU A 372 6.70 39.42 -23.25
CA LEU A 372 6.32 39.48 -24.69
C LEU A 372 7.16 38.67 -25.71
N SER A 373 8.00 37.71 -25.31
CA SER A 373 8.63 36.81 -26.29
C SER A 373 7.94 35.44 -26.32
N HIS A 374 6.93 35.30 -27.16
CA HIS A 374 6.29 34.02 -27.47
C HIS A 374 7.09 33.29 -28.56
N HIS A 375 7.62 32.11 -28.24
CA HIS A 375 7.98 31.11 -29.25
C HIS A 375 6.71 30.53 -29.87
N ASP A 376 6.79 30.36 -31.20
CA ASP A 376 6.00 29.63 -32.18
C ASP A 376 4.58 29.10 -31.87
N VAL A 377 3.77 29.18 -32.93
CA VAL A 377 2.35 28.83 -33.03
C VAL A 377 2.10 27.38 -32.62
N PRO A 378 1.34 27.10 -31.54
CA PRO A 378 0.77 25.78 -31.35
C PRO A 378 -0.39 25.61 -32.32
N SER A 379 -0.30 24.61 -33.21
CA SER A 379 -1.47 24.14 -33.96
C SER A 379 -2.44 23.48 -32.98
N SER A 380 -3.52 24.17 -32.63
CA SER A 380 -4.67 23.50 -32.02
C SER A 380 -5.96 24.20 -32.42
N HIS A 381 -6.79 23.47 -33.16
CA HIS A 381 -8.09 23.89 -33.69
C HIS A 381 -9.20 24.00 -32.61
N TYR A 382 -8.85 24.18 -31.33
CA TYR A 382 -9.83 24.09 -30.24
C TYR A 382 -9.55 25.05 -29.09
N LEU A 383 -9.42 26.35 -29.39
CA LEU A 383 -9.46 27.39 -28.37
C LEU A 383 -10.60 28.36 -28.68
N VAL A 384 -11.74 28.12 -28.05
CA VAL A 384 -12.76 29.15 -27.79
C VAL A 384 -12.51 29.60 -26.35
N THR A 385 -12.30 30.89 -26.12
CA THR A 385 -12.06 31.35 -24.75
C THR A 385 -13.38 31.40 -23.99
N LEU A 386 -13.34 31.22 -22.66
CA LEU A 386 -14.52 31.29 -21.79
C LEU A 386 -15.30 32.62 -21.92
N TYR A 387 -14.63 33.67 -22.42
CA TYR A 387 -15.22 34.96 -22.76
C TYR A 387 -16.19 34.86 -23.95
N ASP A 388 -15.86 34.07 -24.97
CA ASP A 388 -16.66 33.89 -26.17
C ASP A 388 -17.91 33.01 -25.93
N GLU A 389 -17.80 32.00 -25.06
CA GLU A 389 -18.93 31.17 -24.62
C GLU A 389 -19.94 31.94 -23.77
N SER A 390 -19.46 32.81 -22.87
CA SER A 390 -20.31 33.51 -21.91
C SER A 390 -21.20 34.58 -22.56
N TYR A 391 -20.82 35.09 -23.73
CA TYR A 391 -21.55 36.14 -24.45
C TYR A 391 -22.10 35.70 -25.81
N GLY A 392 -22.09 34.39 -26.11
CA GLY A 392 -22.79 33.81 -27.26
C GLY A 392 -22.26 34.23 -28.63
N ARG A 393 -20.97 34.57 -28.74
CA ARG A 393 -20.38 34.96 -30.03
C ARG A 393 -19.84 33.74 -30.76
N GLN A 394 -20.73 33.02 -31.43
CA GLN A 394 -20.31 32.11 -32.49
C GLN A 394 -20.26 32.90 -33.81
N ALA A 395 -19.07 32.97 -34.43
CA ALA A 395 -18.84 33.38 -35.82
C ALA A 395 -18.52 34.86 -36.16
N SER A 396 -17.59 35.53 -35.46
CA SER A 396 -16.85 36.67 -36.07
C SER A 396 -15.38 36.65 -35.65
N SER A 397 -14.48 36.78 -36.62
CA SER A 397 -13.01 36.78 -36.45
C SER A 397 -12.40 38.17 -36.26
N SER A 398 -13.22 39.23 -36.17
CA SER A 398 -12.75 40.60 -35.93
C SER A 398 -12.91 41.00 -34.47
N LEU A 399 -11.86 41.58 -33.90
CA LEU A 399 -11.88 42.16 -32.55
C LEU A 399 -12.84 43.36 -32.53
N PRO A 400 -13.67 43.53 -31.47
CA PRO A 400 -14.52 44.70 -31.35
C PRO A 400 -13.69 45.98 -31.20
N THR A 401 -14.26 47.10 -31.63
CA THR A 401 -13.69 48.43 -31.40
C THR A 401 -13.50 48.69 -29.91
N LEU A 402 -12.33 49.23 -29.54
CA LEU A 402 -11.99 49.54 -28.14
C LEU A 402 -13.01 50.51 -27.55
N ARG A 403 -13.54 50.15 -26.37
CA ARG A 403 -14.51 50.95 -25.64
C ARG A 403 -13.92 52.31 -25.29
N SER A 404 -14.75 53.35 -25.31
CA SER A 404 -14.34 54.71 -24.97
C SER A 404 -14.18 54.88 -23.46
N TRP A 405 -13.11 55.56 -23.02
CA TRP A 405 -12.83 55.86 -21.62
C TRP A 405 -13.39 57.23 -21.24
N HIS A 406 -14.11 57.32 -20.12
CA HIS A 406 -14.58 58.59 -19.57
C HIS A 406 -13.57 59.07 -18.53
N SER A 407 -12.74 60.06 -18.90
CA SER A 407 -11.65 60.58 -18.06
C SER A 407 -12.15 61.09 -16.71
N ASP A 408 -13.24 61.86 -16.72
CA ASP A 408 -13.68 62.62 -15.54
C ASP A 408 -14.34 61.73 -14.49
N LYS A 409 -14.88 60.59 -14.92
CA LYS A 409 -15.46 59.57 -14.03
C LYS A 409 -14.49 58.43 -13.74
N LEU A 410 -13.29 58.47 -14.32
CA LEU A 410 -12.29 57.41 -14.27
C LEU A 410 -12.89 56.02 -14.50
N ALA A 411 -13.77 55.90 -15.50
CA ALA A 411 -14.47 54.67 -15.81
C ALA A 411 -14.73 54.55 -17.32
N TRP A 412 -14.84 53.31 -17.82
CA TRP A 412 -15.25 53.06 -19.20
C TRP A 412 -16.72 53.48 -19.42
N VAL A 413 -17.05 54.00 -20.60
CA VAL A 413 -18.44 54.36 -20.93
C VAL A 413 -19.31 53.11 -20.81
N PRO A 414 -20.41 53.14 -20.02
CA PRO A 414 -21.28 51.97 -19.87
C PRO A 414 -21.98 51.63 -21.17
N GLU A 415 -22.09 50.34 -21.51
CA GLU A 415 -22.91 49.87 -22.63
C GLU A 415 -24.06 49.00 -22.15
N ARG A 416 -25.01 48.74 -23.04
CA ARG A 416 -26.22 47.93 -22.78
C ARG A 416 -25.92 46.55 -22.18
N SER A 417 -24.74 45.97 -22.40
CA SER A 417 -24.29 44.70 -21.82
C SER A 417 -24.03 44.75 -20.31
N ASP A 418 -23.87 45.95 -19.75
CA ASP A 418 -23.46 46.15 -18.35
C ASP A 418 -24.68 46.33 -17.42
N HIS A 419 -25.88 46.35 -17.97
CA HIS A 419 -27.12 46.31 -17.21
C HIS A 419 -27.61 44.87 -17.15
N PRO A 420 -27.87 44.31 -15.95
CA PRO A 420 -28.36 42.95 -15.82
C PRO A 420 -29.71 42.82 -16.54
N VAL A 421 -29.84 41.82 -17.40
CA VAL A 421 -31.08 41.51 -18.11
C VAL A 421 -32.15 41.24 -17.05
N GLN A 422 -33.17 42.09 -16.95
CA GLN A 422 -34.34 41.79 -16.12
C GLN A 422 -35.17 40.72 -16.85
N GLY A 423 -34.89 39.46 -16.52
CA GLY A 423 -35.58 38.27 -16.99
C GLY A 423 -35.13 37.06 -16.15
N PRO A 424 -35.95 36.00 -16.05
CA PRO A 424 -35.61 34.87 -15.20
C PRO A 424 -34.32 34.18 -15.68
N PRO A 425 -33.44 33.74 -14.76
CA PRO A 425 -32.12 33.23 -15.07
C PRO A 425 -32.20 31.94 -15.90
N THR A 426 -31.53 31.92 -17.04
CA THR A 426 -31.41 30.72 -17.87
C THR A 426 -30.56 29.68 -17.15
N LYS A 427 -31.18 28.54 -16.81
CA LYS A 427 -30.61 27.31 -16.20
C LYS A 427 -30.80 27.10 -14.69
N PHE A 428 -31.87 27.61 -14.09
CA PHE A 428 -32.48 26.92 -12.94
C PHE A 428 -33.44 25.83 -13.45
N GLY A 429 -33.45 24.65 -12.84
CA GLY A 429 -34.33 23.55 -13.26
C GLY A 429 -33.68 22.46 -14.13
N LEU A 430 -32.42 22.59 -14.57
CA LEU A 430 -31.78 21.54 -15.38
C LEU A 430 -31.59 20.24 -14.57
N ALA A 431 -31.29 20.37 -13.27
CA ALA A 431 -31.17 19.24 -12.36
C ALA A 431 -32.53 18.58 -12.06
N GLU A 432 -33.59 19.37 -11.87
CA GLU A 432 -34.94 18.83 -11.70
C GLU A 432 -35.49 18.22 -12.99
N SER A 433 -35.21 18.83 -14.15
CA SER A 433 -35.50 18.30 -15.48
C SER A 433 -34.80 16.97 -15.74
N LEU A 434 -33.52 16.85 -15.37
CA LEU A 434 -32.77 15.59 -15.48
C LEU A 434 -33.34 14.52 -14.55
N ARG A 435 -33.71 14.88 -13.31
CA ARG A 435 -34.33 13.93 -12.36
C ARG A 435 -35.69 13.46 -12.83
N ALA A 436 -36.56 14.36 -13.28
CA ALA A 436 -37.87 14.03 -13.83
C ALA A 436 -37.76 13.13 -15.06
N ARG A 437 -36.75 13.37 -15.92
CA ARG A 437 -36.48 12.54 -17.10
C ARG A 437 -35.96 11.15 -16.74
N ILE A 438 -35.12 11.03 -15.69
CA ILE A 438 -34.65 9.74 -15.15
C ILE A 438 -35.81 8.96 -14.50
N GLU A 439 -36.72 9.65 -13.80
CA GLU A 439 -37.91 9.05 -13.19
C GLU A 439 -38.94 8.59 -14.24
N GLN A 440 -39.19 9.38 -15.29
CA GLN A 440 -39.99 8.94 -16.43
C GLN A 440 -39.36 7.73 -17.14
N GLN A 441 -38.04 7.71 -17.31
CA GLN A 441 -37.36 6.54 -17.88
C GLN A 441 -37.51 5.30 -16.99
N ARG A 442 -37.44 5.45 -15.66
CA ARG A 442 -37.67 4.35 -14.70
C ARG A 442 -39.12 3.86 -14.68
N ALA A 443 -40.09 4.75 -14.92
CA ALA A 443 -41.52 4.41 -14.98
C ALA A 443 -41.91 3.66 -16.26
N VAL A 444 -41.12 3.75 -17.33
CA VAL A 444 -41.34 3.08 -18.62
C VAL A 444 -40.60 1.74 -18.72
N VAL A 445 -39.70 1.41 -17.80
CA VAL A 445 -39.13 0.06 -17.73
C VAL A 445 -40.14 -0.85 -17.02
N PRO A 446 -40.66 -1.92 -17.66
CA PRO A 446 -41.52 -2.86 -16.97
C PRO A 446 -40.77 -3.42 -15.75
N THR A 447 -41.41 -3.33 -14.59
CA THR A 447 -41.03 -4.07 -13.39
C THR A 447 -40.77 -5.53 -13.74
N LEU A 448 -39.61 -6.03 -13.30
CA LEU A 448 -39.11 -7.40 -13.43
C LEU A 448 -38.68 -7.80 -14.87
N SER A 449 -37.37 -7.79 -15.12
CA SER A 449 -36.84 -8.74 -16.08
C SER A 449 -37.04 -10.15 -15.52
N VAL A 450 -37.74 -10.98 -16.29
CA VAL A 450 -38.08 -12.38 -16.00
C VAL A 450 -36.83 -13.26 -15.73
N TYR A 451 -35.62 -12.75 -16.01
CA TYR A 451 -34.37 -13.47 -15.76
C TYR A 451 -33.93 -13.57 -14.30
N LYS A 452 -34.57 -12.85 -13.35
CA LYS A 452 -34.21 -12.96 -11.92
C LYS A 452 -34.96 -14.07 -11.17
N ALA A 453 -35.94 -14.73 -11.80
CA ALA A 453 -36.83 -15.68 -11.12
C ALA A 453 -36.77 -17.13 -11.65
N SER A 454 -35.83 -17.47 -12.55
CA SER A 454 -35.73 -18.84 -13.11
C SER A 454 -34.48 -19.62 -12.71
N TYR A 455 -33.62 -19.08 -11.85
CA TYR A 455 -32.53 -19.85 -11.26
C TYR A 455 -32.92 -20.27 -9.83
N PRO A 456 -33.39 -21.50 -9.61
CA PRO A 456 -33.32 -22.09 -8.28
C PRO A 456 -31.88 -21.96 -7.78
N LEU A 457 -31.70 -21.41 -6.58
CA LEU A 457 -30.43 -21.45 -5.88
C LEU A 457 -29.95 -22.90 -5.87
N HIS A 458 -28.83 -23.17 -6.54
CA HIS A 458 -28.26 -24.52 -6.53
C HIS A 458 -27.95 -24.89 -5.08
N PRO A 459 -28.37 -26.08 -4.59
CA PRO A 459 -28.00 -26.53 -3.26
C PRO A 459 -26.48 -26.57 -3.15
N ILE A 460 -25.93 -26.31 -1.96
CA ILE A 460 -24.47 -26.27 -1.71
C ILE A 460 -23.77 -27.57 -2.17
N SER A 461 -24.49 -28.69 -2.22
CA SER A 461 -24.04 -29.96 -2.80
C SER A 461 -23.67 -29.90 -4.29
N ALA A 462 -24.17 -28.92 -5.05
CA ALA A 462 -23.79 -28.65 -6.44
C ALA A 462 -22.42 -27.96 -6.58
N PHE A 463 -21.92 -27.31 -5.51
CA PHE A 463 -20.58 -26.71 -5.47
C PHE A 463 -19.51 -27.69 -4.94
N CYS A 464 -19.93 -28.75 -4.25
CA CYS A 464 -19.03 -29.78 -3.73
C CYS A 464 -19.03 -31.01 -4.65
N HIS A 465 -18.37 -30.92 -5.80
CA HIS A 465 -17.92 -32.12 -6.51
C HIS A 465 -16.40 -32.06 -6.69
N SER A 466 -15.72 -33.09 -6.18
CA SER A 466 -14.27 -33.27 -6.30
C SER A 466 -13.84 -33.47 -7.76
N ARG A 467 -13.11 -32.53 -8.36
CA ARG A 467 -12.35 -32.72 -9.62
C ARG A 467 -11.02 -31.95 -9.65
N HIS A 468 -10.07 -32.46 -10.45
CA HIS A 468 -8.61 -32.39 -10.27
C HIS A 468 -7.90 -31.44 -11.25
N VAL A 469 -6.75 -30.89 -10.83
CA VAL A 469 -5.92 -29.90 -11.57
C VAL A 469 -4.63 -30.54 -12.09
N SER A 470 -4.15 -30.12 -13.28
CA SER A 470 -2.79 -30.40 -13.75
C SER A 470 -1.85 -29.22 -13.51
N MET A 471 -0.62 -29.52 -13.07
CA MET A 471 0.45 -28.54 -12.82
C MET A 471 0.84 -27.74 -14.08
N PRO A 472 1.17 -26.43 -13.95
CA PRO A 472 1.82 -25.66 -15.01
C PRO A 472 3.21 -26.23 -15.34
N LYS A 473 3.60 -26.22 -16.62
CA LYS A 473 4.90 -26.70 -17.17
C LYS A 473 6.17 -26.07 -16.57
N ARG A 474 6.09 -25.21 -15.55
CA ARG A 474 7.23 -24.45 -14.99
C ARG A 474 7.77 -24.95 -13.66
N ILE A 475 7.19 -26.00 -13.06
CA ILE A 475 7.58 -26.46 -11.73
C ILE A 475 7.82 -27.97 -11.73
N SER A 476 8.93 -28.39 -12.35
CA SER A 476 9.59 -29.67 -12.05
C SER A 476 11.07 -29.49 -12.35
N SER A 477 11.91 -29.65 -11.32
CA SER A 477 13.35 -29.39 -11.35
C SER A 477 14.20 -30.61 -11.71
N SER A 478 13.60 -31.74 -12.13
CA SER A 478 14.34 -32.94 -12.51
C SER A 478 13.88 -33.48 -13.87
N GLN A 479 14.79 -33.54 -14.85
CA GLN A 479 14.55 -34.20 -16.13
C GLN A 479 14.86 -35.70 -16.06
N HIS A 480 14.08 -36.51 -16.76
CA HIS A 480 14.35 -37.94 -16.90
C HIS A 480 15.60 -38.17 -17.79
N PRO A 481 16.59 -38.99 -17.39
CA PRO A 481 17.91 -39.04 -18.07
C PRO A 481 17.91 -39.60 -19.49
N ALA A 482 16.89 -40.39 -19.88
CA ALA A 482 16.90 -41.12 -21.15
C ALA A 482 16.36 -40.31 -22.34
N ASN A 483 15.62 -39.24 -22.08
CA ASN A 483 14.80 -38.58 -23.11
C ASN A 483 14.57 -37.09 -22.84
N HIS A 484 15.19 -36.51 -21.79
CA HIS A 484 15.14 -35.07 -21.46
C HIS A 484 13.72 -34.47 -21.45
N SER A 485 12.72 -35.30 -21.16
CA SER A 485 11.32 -34.90 -21.06
C SER A 485 10.89 -34.95 -19.59
N ASN A 486 9.92 -34.11 -19.24
CA ASN A 486 9.48 -33.88 -17.86
C ASN A 486 8.24 -34.75 -17.51
N GLU A 487 8.16 -35.96 -18.07
CA GLU A 487 7.07 -36.89 -17.81
C GLU A 487 7.53 -38.03 -16.92
N ASP A 488 7.13 -37.97 -15.64
CA ASP A 488 7.29 -39.04 -14.68
C ASP A 488 6.28 -40.15 -14.98
N LEU A 489 6.74 -41.25 -15.58
CA LEU A 489 5.91 -42.37 -16.04
C LEU A 489 5.36 -43.23 -14.88
N ALA A 490 5.80 -43.00 -13.64
CA ALA A 490 5.35 -43.75 -12.46
C ALA A 490 3.91 -43.39 -12.00
N LEU A 491 3.29 -42.36 -12.57
CA LEU A 491 1.95 -41.89 -12.19
C LEU A 491 0.79 -42.52 -12.97
N LYS A 492 1.06 -43.42 -13.94
CA LYS A 492 0.04 -44.01 -14.83
C LYS A 492 -1.03 -44.91 -14.16
N HIS A 493 -0.91 -45.23 -12.87
CA HIS A 493 -1.84 -46.16 -12.19
C HIS A 493 -2.58 -45.58 -10.97
N ARG A 494 -2.62 -44.26 -10.77
CA ARG A 494 -3.46 -43.65 -9.73
C ARG A 494 -4.66 -42.90 -10.33
N PRO A 495 -5.87 -43.04 -9.76
CA PRO A 495 -7.10 -42.52 -10.38
C PRO A 495 -7.33 -41.05 -10.06
N TYR A 496 -7.30 -40.14 -11.05
CA TYR A 496 -7.82 -38.75 -10.98
C TYR A 496 -8.15 -38.18 -12.38
N ARG A 497 -9.15 -37.28 -12.51
CA ARG A 497 -9.66 -36.77 -13.81
C ARG A 497 -9.65 -35.22 -13.95
N GLN A 498 -9.10 -34.80 -15.10
CA GLN A 498 -8.98 -33.47 -15.73
C GLN A 498 -10.26 -33.00 -16.49
N VAL A 499 -10.24 -31.74 -16.96
CA VAL A 499 -10.94 -31.25 -18.17
C VAL A 499 -9.93 -31.09 -19.33
N SER A 500 -10.45 -31.27 -20.54
CA SER A 500 -9.81 -31.25 -21.86
C SER A 500 -9.04 -29.96 -22.21
N SER A 501 -7.99 -30.14 -23.00
CA SER A 501 -7.07 -29.13 -23.51
C SER A 501 -7.43 -28.64 -24.92
N ASN A 502 -7.59 -27.32 -25.07
CA ASN A 502 -7.29 -26.52 -26.29
C ASN A 502 -8.24 -26.65 -27.52
N PRO A 503 -8.10 -25.82 -28.57
CA PRO A 503 -8.13 -24.35 -28.67
C PRO A 503 -9.16 -23.87 -29.73
N ALA A 504 -9.35 -22.56 -29.85
CA ALA A 504 -10.10 -21.83 -30.88
C ALA A 504 -10.47 -22.57 -32.21
N ARG A 505 -11.77 -22.54 -32.59
CA ARG A 505 -12.29 -22.28 -33.95
C ARG A 505 -13.84 -22.31 -34.03
N LEU A 506 -14.38 -21.28 -34.67
CA LEU A 506 -15.56 -21.28 -35.57
C LEU A 506 -16.94 -21.64 -34.99
N LEU A 507 -17.71 -20.63 -34.55
CA LEU A 507 -18.79 -19.95 -35.30
C LEU A 507 -19.45 -18.87 -34.43
#